data_AF-A0A3R9FVH6-F1
#
_entry.id   AF-A0A3R9FVH6-F1
#
_cell.length_a   1.000
_cell.length_b   1.000
_cell.length_c   1.000
_cell.angle_alpha   90.00
_cell.angle_beta   90.00
_cell.angle_gamma   90.00
#
_symmetry.space_group_name_H-M   'P 1'
#
loop_
_entity.id
_entity.type
_entity.pdbx_description
1 polymer ?
#
loop_
_entity_poly.entity_id
_entity_poly.type
_entity_poly.pdbx_seq_one_letter_code
_entity_poly.pdbx_strand_id
1 'polypeptide(L)'
;MRNSIATLSLLCCLAADAAPRDPFQPPVNNCPYAQWETWRFHGAVGNASAIKALIENPEGKWLRVSPNQNLSAELQVKDITTDAMVLAIPAGCDNGEIRWQRKEKFYGKDVQISRADAAPTGRNSRKAGK
;
A
#
# COMPACT_ATOMS: atom_id res chain seq x y z
N MET A 1 12.83 -55.68 26.83
CA MET A 1 12.16 -55.43 25.53
C MET A 1 11.08 -54.34 25.61
N ARG A 2 11.28 -53.26 26.39
CA ARG A 2 10.30 -52.14 26.52
C ARG A 2 10.77 -50.83 25.87
N ASN A 3 12.05 -50.71 25.53
CA ASN A 3 12.64 -49.50 24.95
C ASN A 3 12.65 -49.50 23.41
N SER A 4 12.41 -50.65 22.76
CA SER A 4 12.39 -50.79 21.30
C SER A 4 11.08 -50.34 20.65
N ILE A 5 9.97 -50.34 21.41
CA ILE A 5 8.66 -49.95 20.89
C ILE A 5 8.55 -48.42 20.83
N ALA A 6 9.03 -47.73 21.88
CA ALA A 6 9.06 -46.26 21.92
C ALA A 6 9.98 -45.66 20.85
N THR A 7 11.08 -46.33 20.52
CA THR A 7 12.00 -45.92 19.45
C THR A 7 11.42 -46.17 18.07
N LEU A 8 10.72 -47.30 17.84
CA LEU A 8 10.01 -47.55 16.58
C LEU A 8 8.88 -46.55 16.34
N SER A 9 8.10 -46.20 17.37
CA SER A 9 7.02 -45.22 17.25
C SER A 9 7.54 -43.82 16.92
N LEU A 10 8.65 -43.41 17.54
CA LEU A 10 9.26 -42.11 17.24
C LEU A 10 9.84 -42.04 15.82
N LEU A 11 10.44 -43.13 15.33
CA LEU A 11 10.96 -43.23 13.96
C LEU A 11 9.85 -43.20 12.90
N CYS A 12 8.70 -43.80 13.20
CA CYS A 12 7.56 -43.87 12.27
C CYS A 12 6.90 -42.48 12.07
N CYS A 13 6.83 -41.67 13.12
CA CYS A 13 6.30 -40.30 13.02
C CYS A 13 7.20 -39.37 12.20
N LEU A 14 8.52 -39.56 12.22
CA LEU A 14 9.48 -38.78 11.43
C LEU A 14 9.45 -39.14 9.93
N ALA A 15 9.05 -40.35 9.57
CA ALA A 15 8.97 -40.81 8.19
C ALA A 15 7.68 -40.36 7.46
N ALA A 16 6.65 -39.95 8.20
CA ALA A 16 5.39 -39.49 7.62
C ALA A 16 5.49 -38.14 6.89
N ASP A 17 6.54 -37.35 7.17
CA ASP A 17 6.82 -36.07 6.48
C ASP A 17 7.57 -36.24 5.14
N ALA A 18 7.90 -37.47 4.75
CA ALA A 18 8.64 -37.76 3.50
C ALA A 18 7.73 -38.14 2.31
N ALA A 19 6.43 -37.85 2.38
CA ALA A 19 5.57 -37.96 1.20
C ALA A 19 5.89 -36.82 0.22
N PRO A 20 6.05 -37.09 -1.10
CA PRO A 20 6.27 -36.02 -2.07
C PRO A 20 5.09 -35.04 -2.01
N ARG A 21 5.38 -33.74 -1.98
CA ARG A 21 4.34 -32.70 -2.04
C ARG A 21 3.47 -32.95 -3.26
N ASP A 22 2.16 -32.84 -3.09
CA ASP A 22 1.21 -32.94 -4.19
C ASP A 22 1.61 -31.87 -5.25
N PRO A 23 1.97 -32.28 -6.48
CA PRO A 23 2.42 -31.36 -7.53
C PRO A 23 1.35 -30.32 -7.92
N PHE A 24 0.09 -30.55 -7.56
CA PHE A 24 -1.02 -29.64 -7.82
C PHE A 24 -1.37 -28.75 -6.64
N GLN A 25 -0.73 -28.95 -5.48
CA GLN A 25 -0.97 -28.12 -4.31
C GLN A 25 -0.29 -26.76 -4.50
N PRO A 26 -1.04 -25.64 -4.46
CA PRO A 26 -0.46 -24.33 -4.67
C PRO A 26 0.59 -24.03 -3.58
N PRO A 27 1.60 -23.21 -3.90
CA PRO A 27 2.54 -22.72 -2.90
C PRO A 27 1.76 -22.07 -1.76
N VAL A 28 2.17 -22.34 -0.52
CA VAL A 28 1.62 -21.65 0.65
C VAL A 28 1.97 -20.17 0.50
N ASN A 29 0.95 -19.33 0.33
CA ASN A 29 1.13 -17.89 0.25
C ASN A 29 1.02 -17.30 1.65
N ASN A 30 2.14 -16.88 2.22
CA ASN A 30 2.19 -16.27 3.55
C ASN A 30 1.97 -14.75 3.51
N CYS A 31 1.72 -14.19 2.33
CA CYS A 31 1.59 -12.76 2.17
C CYS A 31 0.18 -12.30 2.52
N PRO A 32 0.04 -11.27 3.38
CA PRO A 32 -1.25 -10.87 3.88
C PRO A 32 -1.94 -9.90 2.90
N TYR A 33 -2.11 -10.30 1.63
CA TYR A 33 -2.74 -9.46 0.61
C TYR A 33 -4.17 -9.05 0.95
N ALA A 34 -4.95 -9.95 1.55
CA ALA A 34 -6.35 -9.72 1.90
C ALA A 34 -6.54 -8.50 2.83
N GLN A 35 -5.62 -8.25 3.76
CA GLN A 35 -5.68 -7.07 4.63
C GLN A 35 -5.22 -5.79 3.92
N TRP A 36 -4.47 -5.89 2.82
CA TRP A 36 -4.04 -4.73 2.04
C TRP A 36 -5.12 -4.30 1.06
N GLU A 37 -5.90 -5.24 0.50
CA GLU A 37 -6.97 -4.95 -0.46
C GLU A 37 -8.15 -4.17 0.13
N THR A 38 -8.35 -4.18 1.45
CA THR A 38 -9.42 -3.45 2.13
C THR A 38 -9.16 -1.95 2.20
N TRP A 39 -7.91 -1.50 2.05
CA TRP A 39 -7.57 -0.09 1.95
C TRP A 39 -7.86 0.46 0.56
N ARG A 40 -8.37 1.69 0.46
CA ARG A 40 -8.67 2.33 -0.84
C ARG A 40 -7.90 3.64 -1.01
N PHE A 41 -7.27 3.80 -2.18
CA PHE A 41 -6.63 5.05 -2.57
C PHE A 41 -7.57 5.89 -3.44
N HIS A 42 -7.75 7.16 -3.07
CA HIS A 42 -8.67 8.08 -3.77
C HIS A 42 -7.94 9.17 -4.57
N GLY A 43 -6.62 9.23 -4.47
CA GLY A 43 -5.78 10.23 -5.13
C GLY A 43 -4.93 11.00 -4.14
N ALA A 44 -4.29 12.06 -4.61
CA ALA A 44 -3.42 12.90 -3.80
C ALA A 44 -3.80 14.39 -3.88
N VAL A 45 -3.41 15.13 -2.84
CA VAL A 45 -3.59 16.58 -2.71
C VAL A 45 -2.27 17.23 -2.31
N GLY A 46 -2.06 18.49 -2.70
CA GLY A 46 -0.85 19.24 -2.37
C GLY A 46 -0.03 19.60 -3.60
N ASN A 47 1.20 20.07 -3.38
CA ASN A 47 2.22 20.26 -4.42
C ASN A 47 3.33 19.22 -4.21
N ALA A 48 4.30 19.14 -5.13
CA ALA A 48 5.37 18.15 -5.05
C ALA A 48 6.12 18.14 -3.69
N SER A 49 6.29 19.30 -3.05
CA SER A 49 6.97 19.43 -1.75
C SER A 49 6.13 19.01 -0.53
N ALA A 50 4.81 18.92 -0.66
CA ALA A 50 3.89 18.67 0.45
C ALA A 50 2.70 17.78 0.04
N ILE A 51 2.94 16.85 -0.89
CA ILE A 51 1.92 15.95 -1.39
C ILE A 51 1.45 15.00 -0.28
N LYS A 52 0.14 14.76 -0.22
CA LYS A 52 -0.48 13.80 0.69
C LYS A 52 -1.46 12.94 -0.07
N ALA A 53 -1.44 11.64 0.20
CA ALA A 53 -2.44 10.71 -0.33
C ALA A 53 -3.71 10.77 0.52
N LEU A 54 -4.85 10.67 -0.15
CA LEU A 54 -6.17 10.47 0.44
C LEU A 54 -6.49 8.99 0.38
N ILE A 55 -6.61 8.35 1.55
CA ILE A 55 -6.89 6.93 1.65
C ILE A 55 -8.08 6.69 2.58
N GLU A 56 -8.80 5.62 2.34
CA GLU A 56 -9.79 5.04 3.25
C GLU A 56 -9.18 3.80 3.89
N ASN A 57 -9.19 3.75 5.23
CA ASN A 57 -8.71 2.58 5.97
C ASN A 57 -9.79 1.46 5.97
N PRO A 58 -9.49 0.26 6.50
CA PRO A 58 -10.44 -0.85 6.51
C PRO A 58 -11.71 -0.61 7.34
N GLU A 59 -11.70 0.41 8.21
CA GLU A 59 -12.84 0.82 9.04
C GLU A 59 -13.73 1.86 8.34
N GLY A 60 -13.40 2.26 7.11
CA GLY A 60 -14.10 3.30 6.36
C GLY A 60 -13.70 4.73 6.73
N LYS A 61 -12.60 4.90 7.47
CA LYS A 61 -12.11 6.21 7.89
C LYS A 61 -11.18 6.81 6.84
N TRP A 62 -11.48 8.05 6.47
CA TRP A 62 -10.63 8.86 5.60
C TRP A 62 -9.38 9.37 6.33
N LEU A 63 -8.22 9.17 5.72
CA LEU A 63 -6.92 9.58 6.22
C LEU A 63 -6.16 10.36 5.15
N ARG A 64 -5.35 11.32 5.61
CA ARG A 64 -4.35 12.02 4.80
C ARG A 64 -2.98 11.54 5.21
N VAL A 65 -2.24 10.92 4.30
CA VAL A 65 -0.94 10.33 4.63
C VAL A 65 0.19 10.95 3.82
N SER A 66 1.33 11.13 4.48
CA SER A 66 2.56 11.64 3.85
C SER A 66 3.46 10.49 3.36
N PRO A 67 4.43 10.77 2.46
CA PRO A 67 5.51 9.82 2.20
C PRO A 67 6.22 9.41 3.50
N ASN A 68 6.69 8.16 3.55
CA ASN A 68 7.33 7.50 4.70
C ASN A 68 6.44 7.26 5.93
N GLN A 69 5.14 7.50 5.84
CA GLN A 69 4.22 7.22 6.94
C GLN A 69 3.86 5.73 6.99
N ASN A 70 3.80 5.16 8.20
CA ASN A 70 3.32 3.79 8.40
C ASN A 70 1.78 3.77 8.45
N LEU A 71 1.18 2.85 7.68
CA LEU A 71 -0.27 2.62 7.66
C LEU A 71 -0.67 1.48 8.60
N SER A 72 0.18 0.45 8.70
CA SER A 72 0.11 -0.65 9.66
C SER A 72 1.53 -1.09 10.03
N ALA A 73 1.68 -2.20 10.77
CA ALA A 73 3.00 -2.78 11.05
C ALA A 73 3.70 -3.31 9.77
N GLU A 74 2.92 -3.68 8.75
CA GLU A 74 3.38 -4.32 7.51
C GLU A 74 3.33 -3.38 6.30
N LEU A 75 2.80 -2.16 6.44
CA LEU A 75 2.60 -1.21 5.34
C LEU A 75 3.20 0.15 5.66
N GLN A 76 4.08 0.62 4.77
CA GLN A 76 4.64 1.96 4.80
C GLN A 76 4.49 2.65 3.45
N VAL A 77 4.14 3.93 3.46
CA VAL A 77 4.08 4.76 2.25
C VAL A 77 5.48 5.03 1.73
N LYS A 78 5.78 4.57 0.51
CA LYS A 78 7.10 4.78 -0.12
C LYS A 78 7.13 5.99 -1.03
N ASP A 79 6.09 6.14 -1.85
CA ASP A 79 5.98 7.26 -2.80
C ASP A 79 4.52 7.64 -3.05
N ILE A 80 4.29 8.91 -3.38
CA ILE A 80 2.96 9.45 -3.68
C ILE A 80 3.06 10.33 -4.93
N THR A 81 2.21 10.02 -5.91
CA THR A 81 1.97 10.83 -7.10
C THR A 81 0.50 11.22 -7.17
N THR A 82 0.12 12.05 -8.13
CA THR A 82 -1.28 12.45 -8.37
C THR A 82 -2.19 11.25 -8.61
N ASP A 83 -1.70 10.25 -9.34
CA ASP A 83 -2.50 9.13 -9.87
C ASP A 83 -2.24 7.80 -9.16
N ALA A 84 -1.14 7.69 -8.41
CA ALA A 84 -0.75 6.47 -7.74
C ALA A 84 -0.06 6.71 -6.39
N MET A 85 -0.21 5.75 -5.49
CA MET A 85 0.57 5.61 -4.26
C MET A 85 1.31 4.28 -4.28
N VAL A 86 2.57 4.29 -3.85
CA VAL A 86 3.40 3.09 -3.71
C VAL A 86 3.60 2.81 -2.23
N LEU A 87 3.39 1.56 -1.83
CA LEU A 87 3.60 1.10 -0.47
C LEU A 87 4.69 0.02 -0.45
N ALA A 88 5.55 0.08 0.56
CA ALA A 88 6.42 -1.03 0.92
C ALA A 88 5.62 -2.09 1.69
N ILE A 89 5.85 -3.35 1.35
CA ILE A 89 5.30 -4.55 2.00
C ILE A 89 6.45 -5.43 2.51
N PRO A 90 6.19 -6.44 3.37
CA PRO A 90 7.24 -7.29 3.90
C PRO A 90 8.06 -7.99 2.80
N ALA A 91 9.35 -8.15 3.05
CA ALA A 91 10.24 -8.89 2.16
C ALA A 91 9.75 -10.35 2.02
N GLY A 92 9.77 -10.87 0.80
CA GLY A 92 9.22 -12.19 0.48
C GLY A 92 7.80 -12.17 -0.10
N CYS A 93 7.17 -10.99 -0.16
CA CYS A 93 5.90 -10.76 -0.86
C CYS A 93 6.11 -9.90 -2.10
N ASP A 94 5.75 -10.44 -3.28
CA ASP A 94 6.04 -9.85 -4.59
C ASP A 94 7.47 -9.25 -4.66
N ASN A 95 7.61 -8.09 -5.31
CA ASN A 95 8.84 -7.31 -5.38
C ASN A 95 9.05 -6.42 -4.14
N GLY A 96 8.38 -6.72 -3.01
CA GLY A 96 8.45 -5.91 -1.78
C GLY A 96 7.64 -4.61 -1.84
N GLU A 97 6.87 -4.38 -2.90
CA GLU A 97 6.06 -3.17 -3.10
C GLU A 97 4.71 -3.48 -3.72
N ILE A 98 3.70 -2.69 -3.35
CA ILE A 98 2.40 -2.64 -4.01
C ILE A 98 2.10 -1.23 -4.48
N ARG A 99 1.53 -1.12 -5.70
CA ARG A 99 1.13 0.15 -6.30
C ARG A 99 -0.39 0.24 -6.35
N TRP A 100 -0.97 1.17 -5.61
CA TRP A 100 -2.38 1.51 -5.71
C TRP A 100 -2.57 2.68 -6.67
N GLN A 101 -3.36 2.45 -7.72
CA GLN A 101 -3.73 3.48 -8.67
C GLN A 101 -5.15 3.95 -8.39
N ARG A 102 -5.45 5.20 -8.72
CA ARG A 102 -6.82 5.69 -8.69
C ARG A 102 -7.66 4.81 -9.63
N LYS A 103 -8.73 4.22 -9.10
CA LYS A 103 -9.71 3.49 -9.93
C LYS A 103 -10.45 4.53 -10.75
N GLU A 104 -10.06 4.70 -12.01
CA GLU A 104 -10.67 5.68 -12.90
C GLU A 104 -12.16 5.35 -13.09
N LYS A 105 -13.01 6.32 -12.76
CA LYS A 105 -14.36 6.45 -13.30
C LYS A 105 -14.57 7.93 -13.61
N PHE A 106 -13.88 8.41 -14.65
CA PHE A 106 -14.23 9.71 -15.23
C PHE A 106 -15.46 9.50 -16.10
N TYR A 107 -16.59 10.06 -15.69
CA TYR A 107 -17.74 10.23 -16.57
C TYR A 107 -17.64 11.64 -17.20
N GLY A 108 -18.07 11.79 -18.45
CA GLY A 108 -17.89 13.03 -19.25
C GLY A 108 -18.52 14.32 -18.70
N LYS A 109 -19.02 14.31 -17.46
CA LYS A 109 -19.54 15.48 -16.73
C LYS A 109 -18.68 15.87 -15.53
N ASP A 110 -17.60 15.16 -15.25
CA ASP A 110 -16.72 15.48 -14.13
C ASP A 110 -15.93 16.75 -14.43
N VAL A 111 -16.07 17.75 -13.55
CA VAL A 111 -15.38 19.03 -13.66
C VAL A 111 -13.89 18.80 -13.38
N GLN A 112 -13.06 19.10 -14.38
CA GLN A 112 -11.62 19.23 -14.20
C GLN A 112 -11.35 20.45 -13.32
N ILE A 113 -11.10 20.25 -12.03
CA ILE A 113 -10.61 21.34 -11.17
C ILE A 113 -9.13 21.52 -11.46
N SER A 114 -8.82 22.29 -12.51
CA SER A 114 -7.47 22.77 -12.75
C SER A 114 -7.07 23.72 -11.63
N ARG A 115 -5.89 23.48 -11.05
CA ARG A 115 -5.29 24.34 -10.03
C ARG A 115 -5.13 25.75 -10.61
N ALA A 116 -5.78 26.74 -10.03
CA ALA A 116 -5.43 28.13 -10.30
C ALA A 116 -4.05 28.36 -9.67
N ASP A 117 -3.02 28.54 -10.51
CA ASP A 117 -1.73 29.02 -10.03
C ASP A 117 -1.95 30.37 -9.34
N ALA A 118 -1.47 30.47 -8.10
CA ALA A 118 -1.60 31.67 -7.29
C ALA A 118 -0.97 32.85 -8.06
N ALA A 119 -1.79 33.85 -8.38
CA ALA A 119 -1.33 35.05 -9.08
C ALA A 119 -0.20 35.74 -8.27
N PRO A 120 0.88 36.20 -8.91
CA PRO A 120 1.92 36.94 -8.22
C PRO A 120 1.35 38.28 -7.75
N THR A 121 1.37 38.51 -6.43
CA THR A 121 1.13 39.82 -5.82
C THR A 121 2.31 40.74 -6.14
N GLY A 122 2.14 41.56 -7.18
CA GLY A 122 3.10 42.60 -7.53
C GLY A 122 2.39 43.83 -8.09
N ARG A 123 2.18 44.85 -7.25
CA ARG A 123 2.09 46.23 -7.75
C ARG A 123 2.54 47.25 -6.72
N ASN A 124 3.84 47.45 -6.71
CA ASN A 124 4.52 48.65 -6.29
C ASN A 124 4.31 49.73 -7.35
N SER A 125 3.67 50.83 -6.99
CA SER A 125 3.77 52.10 -7.73
C SER A 125 3.53 53.28 -6.79
N ARG A 126 4.64 53.93 -6.42
CA ARG A 126 4.68 55.34 -6.01
C ARG A 126 4.30 56.21 -7.20
N LYS A 127 3.50 57.25 -7.00
CA LYS A 127 3.76 58.58 -7.61
C LYS A 127 3.01 59.68 -6.84
N ALA A 128 3.72 60.79 -6.69
CA ALA A 128 3.38 62.01 -5.96
C ALA A 128 2.71 63.07 -6.86
N GLY A 129 2.12 64.10 -6.23
CA GLY A 129 1.65 65.36 -6.84
C GLY A 129 0.17 65.28 -7.26
N LYS A 130 -0.69 66.24 -6.93
CA LYS A 130 -0.52 67.69 -6.76
C LYS A 130 -1.61 68.22 -5.82
#